data_AF-A0A9D0X7B2-F1
#
_entry.id   AF-A0A9D0X7B2-F1
#
_cell.length_a   1.000
_cell.length_b   1.000
_cell.length_c   1.000
_cell.angle_alpha   90.00
_cell.angle_beta   90.00
_cell.angle_gamma   90.00
#
_symmetry.space_group_name_H-M   'P 1'
#
loop_
_entity.id
_entity.type
_entity.pdbx_description
1 polymer ?
#
loop_
_entity_poly.entity_id
_entity_poly.type
_entity_poly.pdbx_seq_one_letter_code
_entity_poly.pdbx_strand_id
1 'polypeptide(L)'
;MRAMRMAGGVIAAILVLAALWGGLYAWPRSQGYYSIADLIRDWSDKSYTRSFDRSGLRADLVAAGFRMGDAVFIRIFKQENRLELWLSHDGAYRLFRSYPICRFSGKLGPKLAEGDHQAPEGFYQIARSQ
;
A
#
# COMPACT_ATOMS: atom_id res chain seq x y z
N MET A 1 45.88 -46.78 25.10
CA MET A 1 45.22 -45.46 25.29
C MET A 1 45.23 -44.67 23.98
N ARG A 2 44.26 -44.85 23.07
CA ARG A 2 44.16 -44.03 21.84
C ARG A 2 42.78 -44.01 21.14
N ALA A 3 41.69 -44.34 21.84
CA ALA A 3 40.36 -44.47 21.23
C ALA A 3 39.32 -43.40 21.64
N MET A 4 39.68 -42.42 22.48
CA MET A 4 38.73 -41.42 23.00
C MET A 4 38.96 -39.97 22.52
N ARG A 5 39.73 -39.75 21.45
CA ARG A 5 39.95 -38.39 20.89
C ARG A 5 39.26 -38.12 19.54
N MET A 6 38.71 -39.13 18.86
CA MET A 6 38.14 -38.95 17.51
C MET A 6 36.63 -38.64 17.49
N ALA A 7 35.86 -39.06 18.50
CA ALA A 7 34.41 -38.82 18.55
C ALA A 7 34.05 -37.34 18.84
N GLY A 8 34.84 -36.67 19.68
CA GLY A 8 34.61 -35.26 20.02
C GLY A 8 34.85 -34.30 18.85
N GLY A 9 35.79 -34.62 17.94
CA GLY A 9 36.12 -33.78 16.79
C GLY A 9 35.04 -33.77 15.71
N VAL A 10 34.39 -34.91 15.46
CA VAL A 10 33.32 -35.04 14.46
C VAL A 10 32.06 -34.32 14.92
N ILE A 11 31.71 -34.44 16.21
CA ILE A 11 30.56 -33.72 16.79
C ILE A 11 30.82 -32.21 16.76
N ALA A 12 32.03 -31.76 17.10
CA ALA A 12 32.39 -30.35 16.99
C ALA A 12 32.31 -29.82 15.55
N ALA A 13 32.78 -30.59 14.56
CA ALA A 13 32.70 -30.20 13.14
C ALA A 13 31.25 -30.11 12.64
N ILE A 14 30.37 -31.05 13.03
CA ILE A 14 28.95 -31.03 12.67
C ILE A 14 28.24 -29.83 13.30
N LEU A 15 28.54 -29.50 14.57
CA LEU A 15 27.97 -28.34 15.25
C LEU A 15 28.44 -27.01 14.64
N VAL A 16 29.69 -26.91 14.20
CA VAL A 16 30.21 -25.74 13.48
C VAL A 16 29.55 -25.58 12.11
N LEU A 17 29.39 -26.67 11.36
CA LEU A 17 28.70 -26.65 10.06
C LEU A 17 27.21 -26.32 10.20
N ALA A 18 26.54 -26.82 11.24
CA ALA A 18 25.15 -26.49 11.55
C ALA A 18 24.99 -25.02 11.98
N ALA A 19 25.93 -24.47 12.74
CA ALA A 19 25.95 -23.05 13.12
C ALA A 19 26.21 -22.14 11.91
N LEU A 20 27.08 -22.54 10.97
CA LEU A 20 27.33 -21.81 9.73
C LEU A 20 26.14 -21.86 8.77
N TRP A 21 25.45 -23.01 8.67
CA TRP A 21 24.19 -23.12 7.91
C TRP A 21 23.05 -22.29 8.54
N GLY A 22 22.90 -22.33 9.86
CA GLY A 22 21.93 -21.52 10.60
C GLY A 22 22.21 -20.01 10.51
N GLY A 23 23.48 -19.61 10.55
CA GLY A 23 23.92 -18.21 10.44
C GLY A 23 23.66 -17.62 9.05
N LEU A 24 23.82 -18.40 7.97
CA LEU A 24 23.61 -17.93 6.61
C LEU A 24 22.14 -17.97 6.17
N TYR A 25 21.35 -18.93 6.66
CA TYR A 25 19.95 -19.13 6.22
C TYR A 25 18.88 -18.71 7.24
N ALA A 26 19.13 -18.84 8.54
CA ALA A 26 18.11 -18.62 9.58
C ALA A 26 18.28 -17.29 10.33
N TRP A 27 19.51 -16.80 10.48
CA TRP A 27 19.80 -15.53 11.19
C TRP A 27 19.16 -14.27 10.55
N PRO A 28 19.03 -14.15 9.22
CA PRO A 28 18.38 -12.97 8.62
C PRO A 28 16.88 -12.88 8.96
N ARG A 29 16.18 -14.02 9.00
CA ARG A 29 14.72 -14.05 9.27
C ARG A 29 14.37 -13.69 10.71
N SER A 30 15.21 -14.03 11.69
CA SER A 30 14.94 -13.72 13.10
C SER A 30 15.18 -12.25 13.46
N GLN A 31 15.93 -11.51 12.63
CA GLN A 31 16.20 -10.07 12.80
C GLN A 31 15.27 -9.19 11.95
N GLY A 32 14.31 -9.77 11.22
CA GLY A 32 13.37 -9.02 10.37
C GLY A 32 13.97 -8.50 9.06
N TYR A 33 15.14 -9.00 8.64
CA TYR A 33 15.75 -8.63 7.37
C TYR A 33 15.29 -9.55 6.24
N TYR A 34 14.97 -8.97 5.09
CA TYR A 34 14.68 -9.71 3.86
C TYR A 34 15.92 -10.47 3.39
N SER A 35 15.76 -11.75 3.03
CA SER A 35 16.83 -12.49 2.39
C SER A 35 16.96 -12.09 0.91
N ILE A 36 18.13 -12.32 0.32
CA ILE A 36 18.34 -12.10 -1.13
C ILE A 36 17.32 -12.89 -1.96
N ALA A 37 16.90 -14.07 -1.51
CA ALA A 37 15.88 -14.87 -2.19
C ALA A 37 14.48 -14.23 -2.11
N ASP A 38 14.15 -13.56 -1.00
CA ASP A 38 12.89 -12.82 -0.86
C ASP A 38 12.90 -11.56 -1.75
N LEU A 39 14.04 -10.87 -1.83
CA LEU A 39 14.22 -9.72 -2.72
C LEU A 39 14.12 -10.11 -4.20
N ILE A 40 14.75 -11.22 -4.61
CA ILE A 40 14.66 -11.72 -5.98
C ILE A 40 13.23 -12.15 -6.33
N ARG A 41 12.49 -12.72 -5.37
CA ARG A 41 11.08 -13.10 -5.56
C ARG A 41 10.18 -11.89 -5.75
N ASP A 42 10.36 -10.86 -4.92
CA ASP A 42 9.65 -9.58 -5.05
C ASP A 42 9.97 -8.89 -6.39
N TRP A 43 11.25 -8.86 -6.79
CA TRP A 43 11.68 -8.25 -8.05
C TRP A 43 11.24 -9.04 -9.30
N SER A 44 11.03 -10.35 -9.15
CA SER A 44 10.53 -11.22 -10.22
C SER A 44 9.00 -11.17 -10.36
N ASP A 45 8.28 -10.65 -9.37
CA ASP A 45 6.83 -10.52 -9.43
C ASP A 45 6.46 -9.22 -10.16
N LYS A 46 6.32 -9.31 -11.49
CA LYS A 46 5.86 -8.21 -12.35
C LYS A 46 4.40 -7.82 -12.12
N SER A 47 3.73 -8.42 -11.13
CA SER A 47 2.35 -8.17 -10.76
C SER A 47 2.24 -7.59 -9.35
N TYR A 48 2.79 -6.38 -9.13
CA TYR A 48 2.34 -5.50 -8.06
C TYR A 48 0.88 -5.05 -8.33
N THR A 49 -0.06 -5.98 -8.28
CA THR A 49 -1.48 -5.63 -8.16
C THR A 49 -1.71 -5.36 -6.69
N ARG A 50 -1.79 -4.08 -6.34
CA ARG A 50 -2.13 -3.64 -4.98
C ARG A 50 -3.54 -4.16 -4.68
N SER A 51 -3.63 -5.34 -4.06
CA SER A 51 -4.91 -5.90 -3.62
C SER A 51 -5.37 -5.05 -2.45
N PHE A 52 -6.20 -4.05 -2.74
CA PHE A 52 -6.84 -3.26 -1.71
C PHE A 52 -7.91 -4.11 -1.04
N ASP A 53 -7.74 -4.39 0.26
CA ASP A 53 -8.83 -4.96 1.03
C ASP A 53 -9.98 -3.95 1.09
N ARG A 54 -11.13 -4.34 0.54
CA ARG A 54 -12.35 -3.52 0.48
C ARG A 54 -13.36 -3.91 1.57
N SER A 55 -13.02 -4.83 2.47
CA SER A 55 -13.92 -5.30 3.54
C SER A 55 -14.43 -4.13 4.40
N GLY A 56 -13.52 -3.30 4.91
CA GLY A 56 -13.85 -2.12 5.72
C GLY A 56 -14.67 -1.09 4.96
N LEU A 57 -14.28 -0.77 3.71
CA LEU A 57 -15.04 0.16 2.87
C LEU A 57 -16.48 -0.33 2.64
N ARG A 58 -16.68 -1.63 2.38
CA ARG A 58 -18.02 -2.19 2.21
C ARG A 58 -18.86 -2.06 3.48
N ALA A 59 -18.27 -2.34 4.65
CA ALA A 59 -18.96 -2.17 5.93
C ALA A 59 -19.35 -0.70 6.16
N ASP A 60 -18.44 0.24 5.92
CA ASP A 60 -18.69 1.68 6.06
C ASP A 60 -19.81 2.18 5.12
N LEU A 61 -19.81 1.71 3.86
CA LEU A 61 -20.85 2.06 2.89
C LEU A 61 -22.22 1.57 3.35
N VAL A 62 -22.33 0.29 3.73
CA VAL A 62 -23.60 -0.29 4.20
C VAL A 62 -24.11 0.45 5.43
N ALA A 63 -23.22 0.76 6.38
CA ALA A 63 -23.58 1.53 7.58
C ALA A 63 -24.09 2.95 7.25
N ALA A 64 -23.59 3.56 6.17
CA ALA A 64 -24.02 4.88 5.70
C ALA A 64 -25.22 4.84 4.71
N GLY A 65 -25.78 3.65 4.44
CA GLY A 65 -26.89 3.46 3.51
C GLY A 65 -26.48 3.63 2.05
N PHE A 66 -25.28 3.17 1.70
CA PHE A 66 -24.74 3.12 0.35
C PHE A 66 -24.24 1.70 0.04
N ARG A 67 -23.89 1.46 -1.21
CA ARG A 67 -23.29 0.21 -1.66
C ARG A 67 -22.22 0.44 -2.72
N MET A 68 -21.42 -0.61 -2.97
CA MET A 68 -20.45 -0.58 -4.06
C MET A 68 -21.14 -0.33 -5.40
N GLY A 69 -20.61 0.62 -6.17
CA GLY A 69 -21.13 0.99 -7.48
C GLY A 69 -22.16 2.12 -7.47
N ASP A 70 -22.54 2.64 -6.31
CA ASP A 70 -23.34 3.87 -6.21
C ASP A 70 -22.64 5.05 -6.89
N ALA A 71 -23.43 6.00 -7.40
CA ALA A 71 -22.90 7.15 -8.11
C ALA A 71 -22.10 8.05 -7.16
N VAL A 72 -20.94 8.51 -7.63
CA VAL A 72 -19.98 9.28 -6.84
C VAL A 72 -19.86 10.70 -7.39
N PHE A 73 -19.93 11.67 -6.50
CA PHE A 73 -19.59 13.06 -6.77
C PHE A 73 -18.50 13.52 -5.81
N ILE A 74 -17.41 14.07 -6.34
CA ILE A 74 -16.26 14.51 -5.55
C ILE A 74 -16.20 16.03 -5.61
N ARG A 75 -16.08 16.66 -4.43
CA ARG A 75 -15.84 18.10 -4.32
C ARG A 75 -14.47 18.31 -3.71
N ILE A 76 -13.69 19.19 -4.32
CA ILE A 76 -12.33 19.52 -3.86
C ILE A 76 -12.28 21.02 -3.63
N PHE A 77 -12.03 21.38 -2.38
CA PHE A 77 -11.90 22.74 -1.90
C PHE A 77 -10.44 23.01 -1.59
N LYS A 78 -9.77 23.70 -2.52
CA LYS A 78 -8.34 23.99 -2.36
C LYS A 78 -8.07 24.95 -1.19
N GLN A 79 -8.86 26.02 -1.07
CA GLN A 79 -8.65 27.03 -0.03
C GLN A 79 -8.84 26.43 1.37
N GLU A 80 -9.84 25.57 1.53
CA GLU A 80 -10.18 24.89 2.79
C GLU A 80 -9.36 23.61 3.02
N ASN A 81 -8.50 23.22 2.06
CA ASN A 81 -7.76 21.96 2.06
C ASN A 81 -8.65 20.75 2.37
N ARG A 82 -9.77 20.62 1.63
CA ARG A 82 -10.78 19.60 1.91
C ARG A 82 -11.24 18.88 0.66
N LEU A 83 -11.28 17.54 0.72
CA LEU A 83 -11.92 16.69 -0.27
C LEU A 83 -13.17 16.07 0.34
N GLU A 84 -14.30 16.22 -0.32
CA GLU A 84 -15.56 15.61 0.06
C GLU A 84 -15.98 14.54 -0.95
N LEU A 85 -16.42 13.41 -0.42
CA LEU A 85 -16.96 12.30 -1.17
C LEU A 85 -18.47 12.21 -0.93
N TRP A 86 -19.24 12.46 -1.97
CA TRP A 86 -20.70 12.42 -1.96
C TRP A 86 -21.17 11.21 -2.76
N LEU A 87 -22.14 10.48 -2.21
CA LEU A 87 -22.67 9.26 -2.83
C LEU A 87 -24.18 9.38 -3.02
N SER A 88 -24.70 8.74 -4.06
CA SER A 88 -26.13 8.68 -4.37
C SER A 88 -26.56 7.24 -4.62
N HIS A 89 -27.53 6.77 -3.83
CA HIS A 89 -28.16 5.45 -3.97
C HIS A 89 -29.56 5.57 -4.60
N ASP A 90 -30.35 6.55 -4.17
CA ASP A 90 -31.76 6.75 -4.59
C ASP A 90 -32.00 8.11 -5.27
N GLY A 91 -30.99 8.62 -5.98
CA GLY A 91 -31.10 9.87 -6.76
C GLY A 91 -30.74 11.14 -6.00
N ALA A 92 -30.58 11.10 -4.68
CA ALA A 92 -30.09 12.22 -3.88
C ALA A 92 -28.65 11.98 -3.39
N TYR A 93 -27.77 12.96 -3.61
CA TYR A 93 -26.41 12.93 -3.10
C TYR A 93 -26.37 13.27 -1.61
N ARG A 94 -25.68 12.43 -0.83
CA ARG A 94 -25.42 12.63 0.58
C ARG A 94 -23.91 12.54 0.83
N LEU A 95 -23.39 13.35 1.75
CA LEU A 95 -21.98 13.31 2.14
C LEU A 95 -21.67 11.96 2.81
N PHE A 96 -20.70 11.23 2.26
CA PHE A 96 -20.22 9.98 2.83
C PHE A 96 -18.97 10.21 3.68
N ARG A 97 -18.00 10.98 3.18
CA ARG A 97 -16.77 11.26 3.92
C ARG A 97 -16.10 12.56 3.50
N SER A 98 -15.37 13.16 4.42
CA SER A 98 -14.48 14.30 4.17
C SER A 98 -13.05 13.94 4.57
N TYR A 99 -12.08 14.37 3.78
CA TYR A 99 -10.65 14.14 4.00
C TYR A 99 -9.89 15.48 3.96
N PRO A 100 -8.91 15.68 4.85
CA PRO A 100 -8.00 16.80 4.74
C PRO A 100 -7.05 16.60 3.54
N ILE A 101 -6.77 17.68 2.82
CA ILE A 101 -5.78 17.72 1.74
C ILE A 101 -4.47 18.23 2.33
N CYS A 102 -3.40 17.44 2.26
CA CYS A 102 -2.10 17.86 2.77
C CYS A 102 -1.43 18.92 1.89
N ARG A 103 -1.59 18.80 0.57
CA ARG A 103 -1.00 19.69 -0.44
C ARG A 103 -1.71 19.53 -1.79
N PHE A 104 -1.83 20.64 -2.52
CA PHE A 104 -2.18 20.66 -3.94
C PHE A 104 -1.09 21.41 -4.73
N SER A 105 -1.00 21.15 -6.03
CA SER A 105 0.00 21.78 -6.91
C SER A 105 -0.39 23.23 -7.24
N GLY A 106 0.58 24.12 -7.22
CA GLY A 106 0.40 25.54 -7.57
C GLY A 106 -0.20 26.37 -6.42
N LYS A 107 -0.97 27.41 -6.78
CA LYS A 107 -1.65 28.34 -5.87
C LYS A 107 -3.18 28.26 -6.04
N LEU A 108 -3.96 29.17 -5.45
CA LEU A 108 -5.38 29.27 -5.82
C LEU A 108 -5.52 29.87 -7.23
N GLY A 109 -6.42 29.31 -8.04
CA GLY A 109 -6.68 29.73 -9.42
C GLY A 109 -6.66 28.58 -10.44
N PRO A 110 -7.19 28.83 -11.65
CA PRO A 110 -7.33 27.82 -12.68
C PRO A 110 -5.98 27.42 -13.29
N LYS A 111 -5.95 26.20 -13.83
CA LYS A 111 -4.88 25.75 -14.75
C LYS A 111 -5.10 26.37 -16.12
N LEU A 112 -4.07 26.98 -16.69
CA LEU A 112 -4.18 27.72 -17.97
C LEU A 112 -3.33 27.13 -19.09
N ALA A 113 -2.26 26.40 -18.76
CA ALA A 113 -1.37 25.83 -19.76
C ALA A 113 -0.78 24.49 -19.28
N GLU A 114 -0.33 23.67 -20.21
CA GLU A 114 0.50 22.51 -19.87
C GLU A 114 1.83 22.98 -19.25
N GLY A 115 2.33 22.26 -18.24
CA GLY A 115 3.57 22.63 -17.55
C GLY A 115 3.47 23.77 -16.53
N ASP A 116 2.31 24.41 -16.33
CA ASP A 116 2.15 25.50 -15.34
C ASP A 116 2.18 25.06 -13.86
N HIS A 117 2.36 23.76 -13.60
CA HIS A 117 2.35 23.13 -12.27
C HIS A 117 1.12 23.46 -11.41
N GLN A 118 0.00 23.84 -12.04
CA GLN A 118 -1.23 24.24 -11.38
C GLN A 118 -2.25 23.10 -11.43
N ALA A 119 -2.84 22.76 -10.28
CA ALA A 119 -4.00 21.86 -10.28
C ALA A 119 -5.21 22.57 -10.93
N PRO A 120 -6.02 21.89 -11.75
CA PRO A 120 -7.20 22.50 -12.36
C PRO A 120 -8.28 22.90 -11.34
N GLU A 121 -9.15 23.84 -11.73
CA GLU A 121 -10.34 24.28 -10.98
C GLU A 121 -11.51 24.33 -11.95
N GLY A 122 -12.64 23.72 -11.58
CA GLY A 122 -13.81 23.59 -12.45
C GLY A 122 -14.50 22.24 -12.27
N PHE A 123 -15.40 21.92 -13.20
CA PHE A 123 -16.13 20.66 -13.22
C PHE A 123 -15.47 19.68 -14.19
N TYR A 124 -15.16 18.48 -13.70
CA TYR A 124 -14.50 17.43 -14.47
C TYR A 124 -15.28 16.13 -14.34
N GLN A 125 -15.22 15.30 -15.39
CA GLN A 125 -15.78 13.96 -15.40
C GLN A 125 -14.63 12.95 -15.51
N ILE A 126 -14.71 11.88 -14.72
CA ILE A 126 -13.74 10.79 -14.78
C ILE A 126 -14.25 9.76 -15.78
N ALA A 127 -13.47 9.52 -16.85
CA ALA A 127 -13.77 8.49 -17.83
C ALA A 127 -13.47 7.10 -17.25
N ARG A 128 -14.18 6.08 -17.74
CA ARG A 128 -13.97 4.67 -17.31
C ARG A 128 -12.54 4.16 -17.56
N SER A 129 -11.82 4.76 -18.50
CA SER A 129 -10.46 4.36 -18.90
C SER A 129 -9.35 4.97 -18.03
N GLN A 130 -9.70 5.82 -17.06
CA GLN A 130 -8.75 6.37 -16.08
C GLN A 130 -8.46 5.37 -14.95
#